data_AF-A0A2G8KL26-F1
#
_entry.id   AF-A0A2G8KL26-F1
#
_cell.length_a   1.000
_cell.length_b   1.000
_cell.length_c   1.000
_cell.angle_alpha   90.00
_cell.angle_beta   90.00
_cell.angle_gamma   90.00
#
_symmetry.space_group_name_H-M   'P 1'
#
loop_
_entity.id
_entity.type
_entity.pdbx_description
1 polymer ?
#
loop_
_entity_poly.entity_id
_entity_poly.type
_entity_poly.pdbx_seq_one_letter_code
_entity_poly.pdbx_strand_id
1 'polypeptide(L)'
;MKKMELKSKTKVDIQNLSENSLFKFLRKMPKGGDLHIHDIAMVNIEWVVKELTYLPDLYYCITDGEQILRFIFSEKFPVQEHECKSKWLSVEEKRKETGSDLFDLIASDPDTTWHRFINSLAPVGDLAYTEKGFRPYFKQALTEAYEDNVLYLEVRTLLLPLLCDNGTTLDREETLRHYIEVTEEFKKENPGFIGAKFILISVRSLPADVLATDLRLAVALRQKYPDYVLGYDIVGYENYGPPHKDLLDVLLIPSREAIDLPFFFHAGETRN
;
A
#
# COMPACT_ATOMS: atom_id res chain seq x y z
N MET A 1 49.00 20.71 -9.82
CA MET A 1 48.15 19.55 -9.48
C MET A 1 46.75 19.80 -10.04
N LYS A 2 46.32 19.02 -11.04
CA LYS A 2 44.95 19.12 -11.60
C LYS A 2 43.98 18.48 -10.60
N LYS A 3 42.99 19.24 -10.13
CA LYS A 3 41.82 18.71 -9.41
C LYS A 3 41.09 17.74 -10.35
N MET A 4 40.98 16.48 -9.93
CA MET A 4 40.08 15.51 -10.54
C MET A 4 38.67 15.84 -10.06
N GLU A 5 37.85 16.45 -10.93
CA GLU A 5 36.41 16.50 -10.72
C GLU A 5 35.84 15.09 -10.94
N LEU A 6 35.39 14.46 -9.86
CA LEU A 6 34.50 13.31 -9.92
C LEU A 6 33.14 13.79 -10.44
N LYS A 7 32.97 13.80 -11.77
CA LYS A 7 31.63 13.90 -12.37
C LYS A 7 30.89 12.60 -12.05
N SER A 8 29.87 12.65 -11.20
CA SER A 8 28.97 11.52 -10.95
C SER A 8 28.27 11.14 -12.25
N LYS A 9 28.76 10.08 -12.91
CA LYS A 9 28.23 9.54 -14.17
C LYS A 9 27.08 8.54 -13.97
N THR A 10 26.43 8.53 -12.82
CA THR A 10 25.35 7.58 -12.51
C THR A 10 24.01 8.29 -12.43
N LYS A 11 23.55 8.84 -13.56
CA LYS A 11 22.11 8.90 -13.79
C LYS A 11 21.77 7.63 -14.56
N VAL A 12 21.09 6.70 -13.89
CA VAL A 12 20.46 5.57 -14.56
C VAL A 12 19.43 6.16 -15.53
N ASP A 13 19.56 5.85 -16.81
CA ASP A 13 18.55 6.22 -17.80
C ASP A 13 17.35 5.31 -17.60
N ILE A 14 16.39 5.78 -16.80
CA ILE A 14 15.19 5.02 -16.41
C ILE A 14 14.35 4.67 -17.64
N GLN A 15 14.36 5.49 -18.69
CA GLN A 15 13.55 5.28 -19.89
C GLN A 15 14.00 4.07 -20.71
N ASN A 16 15.26 3.67 -20.60
CA ASN A 16 15.85 2.55 -21.37
C ASN A 16 16.30 1.38 -20.47
N LEU A 17 15.85 1.33 -19.21
CA LEU A 17 16.20 0.27 -18.28
C LEU A 17 15.83 -1.12 -18.81
N SER A 18 14.67 -1.25 -19.45
CA SER A 18 14.19 -2.51 -20.03
C SER A 18 15.09 -3.04 -21.14
N GLU A 19 15.84 -2.18 -21.83
CA GLU A 19 16.77 -2.55 -22.89
C GLU A 19 18.16 -2.94 -22.36
N ASN A 20 18.50 -2.45 -21.15
CA ASN A 20 19.79 -2.62 -20.52
C ASN A 20 20.09 -4.10 -20.20
N SER A 21 21.24 -4.60 -20.67
CA SER A 21 21.63 -6.00 -20.50
C SER A 21 21.86 -6.41 -19.04
N LEU A 22 22.38 -5.50 -18.21
CA LEU A 22 22.54 -5.74 -16.77
C LEU A 22 21.17 -5.85 -16.10
N PHE A 23 20.22 -4.95 -16.41
CA PHE A 23 18.88 -5.02 -15.84
C PHE A 23 18.16 -6.32 -16.24
N LYS A 24 18.25 -6.72 -17.51
CA LYS A 24 17.73 -8.01 -18.00
C LYS A 24 18.35 -9.21 -17.27
N PHE A 25 19.61 -9.13 -16.87
CA PHE A 25 20.26 -10.14 -16.05
C PHE A 25 19.73 -10.14 -14.61
N LEU A 26 19.63 -8.97 -13.97
CA LEU A 26 19.10 -8.82 -12.61
C LEU A 26 17.65 -9.30 -12.47
N ARG A 27 16.81 -9.11 -13.49
CA ARG A 27 15.44 -9.66 -13.55
C ARG A 27 15.40 -11.19 -13.42
N LYS A 28 16.42 -11.89 -13.94
CA LYS A 28 16.52 -13.35 -13.88
C LYS A 28 17.10 -13.88 -12.56
N MET A 29 17.67 -13.01 -11.71
CA MET A 29 18.25 -13.46 -10.44
C MET A 29 17.15 -13.86 -9.45
N PRO A 30 17.34 -14.96 -8.69
CA PRO A 30 16.50 -15.26 -7.54
C PRO A 30 16.78 -14.24 -6.44
N LYS A 31 15.87 -13.29 -6.26
CA LYS A 31 16.06 -12.14 -5.35
C LYS A 31 15.76 -12.47 -3.89
N GLY A 32 15.26 -13.68 -3.61
CA GLY A 32 14.92 -14.09 -2.25
C GLY A 32 13.58 -13.50 -1.85
N GLY A 33 13.56 -12.64 -0.83
CA GLY A 33 12.35 -11.99 -0.36
C GLY A 33 12.45 -10.46 -0.36
N ASP A 34 11.31 -9.80 -0.57
CA ASP A 34 11.17 -8.37 -0.34
C ASP A 34 10.69 -8.15 1.10
N LEU A 35 11.57 -7.55 1.91
CA LEU A 35 11.36 -7.38 3.34
C LEU A 35 10.96 -5.96 3.71
N HIS A 36 10.62 -5.11 2.74
CA HIS A 36 10.15 -3.75 2.95
C HIS A 36 9.25 -3.29 1.80
N ILE A 37 7.95 -3.56 1.94
CA ILE A 37 6.95 -3.13 0.97
C ILE A 37 5.66 -2.68 1.67
N HIS A 38 4.94 -1.72 1.08
CA HIS A 38 3.65 -1.25 1.56
C HIS A 38 2.53 -1.75 0.67
N ASP A 39 1.47 -2.25 1.29
CA ASP A 39 0.33 -2.91 0.64
C ASP A 39 -0.26 -2.18 -0.58
N ILE A 40 -0.53 -0.88 -0.50
CA ILE A 40 -1.17 -0.11 -1.58
C ILE A 40 -0.20 0.39 -2.66
N ALA A 41 1.08 0.06 -2.55
CA ALA A 41 2.13 0.43 -3.50
C ALA A 41 2.82 -0.79 -4.14
N MET A 42 2.16 -1.95 -4.13
CA MET A 42 2.76 -3.21 -4.61
C MET A 42 2.54 -3.50 -6.09
N VAL A 43 1.47 -2.95 -6.69
CA VAL A 43 0.98 -3.33 -8.02
C VAL A 43 1.27 -2.25 -9.05
N ASN A 44 1.63 -2.67 -10.27
CA ASN A 44 1.76 -1.77 -11.41
C ASN A 44 0.48 -0.93 -11.61
N ILE A 45 0.64 0.40 -11.63
CA ILE A 45 -0.49 1.33 -11.75
C ILE A 45 -1.28 1.18 -13.05
N GLU A 46 -0.65 0.75 -14.15
CA GLU A 46 -1.36 0.44 -15.39
C GLU A 46 -2.34 -0.71 -15.21
N TRP A 47 -1.96 -1.74 -14.44
CA TRP A 47 -2.83 -2.86 -14.13
C TRP A 47 -3.99 -2.39 -13.27
N VAL A 48 -3.73 -1.58 -12.23
CA VAL A 48 -4.78 -1.02 -11.37
C VAL A 48 -5.81 -0.24 -12.18
N VAL A 49 -5.34 0.60 -13.11
CA VAL A 49 -6.21 1.38 -14.00
C VAL A 49 -7.01 0.45 -14.91
N LYS A 50 -6.37 -0.52 -15.57
CA LYS A 50 -7.02 -1.40 -16.57
C LYS A 50 -7.99 -2.40 -15.95
N GLU A 51 -7.72 -2.89 -14.75
CA GLU A 51 -8.51 -3.95 -14.12
C GLU A 51 -9.51 -3.38 -13.12
N LEU A 52 -9.06 -2.57 -12.14
CA LEU A 52 -9.94 -2.15 -11.05
C LEU A 52 -10.89 -1.02 -11.46
N THR A 53 -10.47 -0.09 -12.32
CA THR A 53 -11.37 1.00 -12.75
C THR A 53 -12.42 0.53 -13.77
N TYR A 54 -12.28 -0.69 -14.27
CA TYR A 54 -13.22 -1.30 -15.22
C TYR A 54 -14.28 -2.17 -14.55
N LEU A 55 -14.18 -2.36 -13.23
CA LEU A 55 -15.22 -3.02 -12.45
C LEU A 55 -16.53 -2.20 -12.47
N PRO A 56 -17.70 -2.87 -12.47
CA PRO A 56 -18.99 -2.19 -12.54
C PRO A 56 -19.29 -1.40 -11.27
N ASP A 57 -20.20 -0.43 -11.41
CA ASP A 57 -20.72 0.39 -10.31
C ASP A 57 -19.68 1.30 -9.65
N LEU A 58 -18.62 1.66 -10.38
CA LEU A 58 -17.57 2.55 -9.91
C LEU A 58 -17.88 4.02 -10.21
N TYR A 59 -17.79 4.84 -9.16
CA TYR A 59 -17.92 6.28 -9.24
C TYR A 59 -16.64 6.95 -8.75
N TYR A 60 -16.36 8.13 -9.28
CA TYR A 60 -15.23 8.95 -8.85
C TYR A 60 -15.66 10.38 -8.52
N CYS A 61 -14.86 11.05 -7.70
CA CYS A 61 -14.96 12.48 -7.44
C CYS A 61 -13.56 13.06 -7.21
N ILE A 62 -13.46 14.39 -7.27
CA ILE A 62 -12.24 15.13 -6.94
C ILE A 62 -12.60 16.03 -5.76
N THR A 63 -11.89 15.90 -4.64
CA THR A 63 -12.21 16.67 -3.43
C THR A 63 -12.02 18.17 -3.69
N ASP A 64 -12.98 19.00 -3.25
CA ASP A 64 -12.96 20.44 -3.53
C ASP A 64 -11.75 21.16 -2.91
N GLY A 65 -11.18 20.59 -1.84
CA GLY A 65 -9.99 21.10 -1.16
C GLY A 65 -8.70 20.72 -1.88
N GLU A 66 -8.11 19.61 -1.46
CA GLU A 66 -6.78 19.16 -1.91
C GLU A 66 -6.76 18.58 -3.33
N GLN A 67 -7.90 18.58 -4.04
CA GLN A 67 -8.03 18.06 -5.40
C GLN A 67 -7.60 16.59 -5.50
N ILE A 68 -7.98 15.79 -4.50
CA ILE A 68 -7.66 14.37 -4.42
C ILE A 68 -8.73 13.59 -5.18
N LEU A 69 -8.30 12.74 -6.10
CA LEU A 69 -9.17 11.76 -6.74
C LEU A 69 -9.59 10.70 -5.73
N ARG A 70 -10.90 10.45 -5.61
CA ARG A 70 -11.46 9.41 -4.76
C ARG A 70 -12.37 8.50 -5.56
N PHE A 71 -12.45 7.24 -5.17
CA PHE A 71 -13.32 6.24 -5.77
C PHE A 71 -14.31 5.65 -4.76
N ILE A 72 -15.46 5.20 -5.26
CA ILE A 72 -16.41 4.40 -4.48
C ILE A 72 -17.16 3.43 -5.39
N PHE A 73 -17.34 2.19 -4.92
CA PHE A 73 -18.25 1.22 -5.54
C PHE A 73 -19.64 1.38 -4.93
N SER A 74 -20.68 1.49 -5.76
CA SER A 74 -22.06 1.56 -5.27
C SER A 74 -23.09 1.18 -6.35
N GLU A 75 -23.89 0.14 -6.11
CA GLU A 75 -24.96 -0.26 -7.05
C GLU A 75 -26.02 0.83 -7.27
N LYS A 76 -26.19 1.70 -6.28
CA LYS A 76 -27.06 2.90 -6.37
C LYS A 76 -26.16 4.11 -6.43
N PHE A 77 -26.58 5.15 -7.16
CA PHE A 77 -25.83 6.41 -7.17
C PHE A 77 -25.53 6.84 -5.72
N PRO A 78 -24.25 7.06 -5.36
CA PRO A 78 -23.86 7.24 -3.97
C PRO A 78 -24.56 8.46 -3.37
N VAL A 79 -25.28 8.25 -2.26
CA VAL A 79 -26.09 9.28 -1.58
C VAL A 79 -25.30 9.95 -0.44
N GLN A 80 -24.10 9.46 -0.08
CA GLN A 80 -23.41 9.91 1.13
C GLN A 80 -22.24 10.88 0.92
N GLU A 81 -22.21 11.87 1.81
CA GLU A 81 -21.19 12.90 2.06
C GLU A 81 -19.86 12.29 2.53
N HIS A 82 -19.13 11.61 1.65
CA HIS A 82 -17.67 11.56 1.81
C HIS A 82 -17.10 12.93 1.42
N GLU A 83 -15.86 13.25 1.82
CA GLU A 83 -15.09 14.50 1.64
C GLU A 83 -15.23 15.28 0.31
N CYS A 84 -15.81 14.68 -0.72
CA CYS A 84 -16.26 15.33 -1.93
C CYS A 84 -17.63 16.01 -1.72
N LYS A 85 -17.65 17.34 -1.61
CA LYS A 85 -18.90 18.12 -1.77
C LYS A 85 -19.30 18.22 -3.24
N SER A 86 -18.35 17.99 -4.14
CA SER A 86 -18.57 17.77 -5.57
C SER A 86 -19.43 16.52 -5.84
N LYS A 87 -20.20 16.55 -6.94
CA LYS A 87 -21.02 15.41 -7.39
C LYS A 87 -20.14 14.23 -7.82
N TRP A 88 -20.49 13.02 -7.36
CA TRP A 88 -19.93 11.76 -7.86
C TRP A 88 -20.30 11.53 -9.33
N LEU A 89 -19.35 11.07 -10.13
CA LEU A 89 -19.53 10.78 -11.55
C LEU A 89 -19.25 9.31 -11.83
N SER A 90 -20.05 8.69 -12.69
CA SER A 90 -19.80 7.31 -13.12
C SER A 90 -18.49 7.25 -13.93
N VAL A 91 -17.61 6.34 -13.55
CA VAL A 91 -16.37 6.07 -14.29
C VAL A 91 -16.68 5.53 -15.69
N GLU A 92 -17.67 4.65 -15.79
CA GLU A 92 -18.07 4.05 -17.06
C GLU A 92 -18.64 5.09 -18.03
N GLU A 93 -19.54 5.96 -17.57
CA GLU A 93 -20.11 7.04 -18.38
C GLU A 93 -19.01 8.01 -18.82
N LYS A 94 -18.11 8.38 -17.90
CA LYS A 94 -17.00 9.29 -18.21
C LYS A 94 -16.09 8.71 -19.28
N ARG A 95 -15.74 7.43 -19.19
CA ARG A 95 -14.92 6.74 -20.18
C ARG A 95 -15.58 6.71 -21.56
N LYS A 96 -16.91 6.50 -21.63
CA LYS A 96 -17.67 6.56 -22.90
C LYS A 96 -17.63 7.95 -23.53
N GLU A 97 -17.61 9.01 -22.72
CA GLU A 97 -17.53 10.40 -23.21
C GLU A 97 -16.13 10.77 -23.73
N THR A 98 -15.07 10.44 -23.00
CA THR A 98 -13.72 10.93 -23.31
C THR A 98 -12.89 9.98 -24.16
N GLY A 99 -13.24 8.68 -24.20
CA GLY A 99 -12.46 7.65 -24.89
C GLY A 99 -11.08 7.40 -24.27
N SER A 100 -10.79 7.98 -23.10
CA SER A 100 -9.52 7.86 -22.38
C SER A 100 -9.70 7.02 -21.12
N ASP A 101 -8.70 6.20 -20.80
CA ASP A 101 -8.60 5.60 -19.48
C ASP A 101 -8.41 6.71 -18.43
N LEU A 102 -8.92 6.54 -17.21
CA LEU A 102 -8.65 7.45 -16.08
C LEU A 102 -7.16 7.43 -15.65
N PHE A 103 -6.27 6.90 -16.48
CA PHE A 103 -4.84 6.80 -16.23
C PHE A 103 -4.25 8.16 -15.84
N ASP A 104 -4.56 9.23 -16.58
CA ASP A 104 -4.03 10.57 -16.26
C ASP A 104 -4.52 11.12 -14.91
N LEU A 105 -5.65 10.63 -14.40
CA LEU A 105 -6.20 11.05 -13.11
C LEU A 105 -5.55 10.28 -11.94
N ILE A 106 -5.12 9.04 -12.17
CA ILE A 106 -4.48 8.19 -11.15
C ILE A 106 -2.95 8.33 -11.19
N ALA A 107 -2.37 8.39 -12.38
CA ALA A 107 -0.93 8.37 -12.64
C ALA A 107 -0.31 9.77 -12.73
N SER A 108 -0.86 10.76 -12.02
CA SER A 108 -0.28 12.10 -11.98
C SER A 108 1.18 12.04 -11.49
N ASP A 109 2.08 12.74 -12.19
CA ASP A 109 3.53 12.72 -11.92
C ASP A 109 3.81 12.98 -10.42
N PRO A 110 4.55 12.09 -9.72
CA PRO A 110 4.89 12.29 -8.32
C PRO A 110 5.81 13.50 -8.18
N ASP A 111 5.22 14.69 -8.07
CA ASP A 111 5.90 15.83 -7.49
C ASP A 111 6.40 15.41 -6.10
N THR A 112 7.68 15.67 -5.86
CA THR A 112 8.54 15.10 -4.80
C THR A 112 8.16 15.48 -3.36
N THR A 113 6.97 16.04 -3.15
CA THR A 113 6.46 16.37 -1.82
C THR A 113 5.81 15.15 -1.19
N TRP A 114 6.06 14.95 0.11
CA TRP A 114 5.45 13.86 0.87
C TRP A 114 3.91 13.87 0.81
N HIS A 115 3.33 15.08 0.83
CA HIS A 115 1.88 15.26 0.77
C HIS A 115 1.27 14.71 -0.53
N ARG A 116 1.86 15.05 -1.69
CA ARG A 116 1.39 14.52 -2.97
C ARG A 116 1.62 13.02 -3.11
N PHE A 117 2.74 12.50 -2.58
CA PHE A 117 3.00 11.07 -2.54
C PHE A 117 1.87 10.32 -1.83
N ILE A 118 1.51 10.71 -0.60
CA ILE A 118 0.42 10.07 0.14
C ILE A 118 -0.92 10.21 -0.58
N ASN A 119 -1.23 11.40 -1.11
CA ASN A 119 -2.48 11.63 -1.84
C ASN A 119 -2.60 10.80 -3.12
N SER A 120 -1.48 10.44 -3.76
CA SER A 120 -1.46 9.57 -4.94
C SER A 120 -1.84 8.11 -4.63
N LEU A 121 -1.69 7.68 -3.36
CA LEU A 121 -2.01 6.32 -2.94
C LEU A 121 -3.49 6.15 -2.56
N ALA A 122 -4.19 7.24 -2.20
CA ALA A 122 -5.58 7.20 -1.78
C ALA A 122 -6.54 6.57 -2.82
N PRO A 123 -6.48 6.92 -4.12
CA PRO A 123 -7.34 6.27 -5.12
C PRO A 123 -7.07 4.77 -5.26
N VAL A 124 -5.82 4.32 -5.09
CA VAL A 124 -5.47 2.89 -5.11
C VAL A 124 -6.07 2.19 -3.90
N GLY A 125 -6.00 2.81 -2.72
CA GLY A 125 -6.65 2.31 -1.51
C GLY A 125 -8.17 2.18 -1.65
N ASP A 126 -8.84 3.21 -2.19
CA ASP A 126 -10.29 3.22 -2.43
C ASP A 126 -10.73 2.08 -3.37
N LEU A 127 -9.88 1.69 -4.34
CA LEU A 127 -10.15 0.59 -5.25
C LEU A 127 -9.81 -0.77 -4.62
N ALA A 128 -8.65 -0.89 -3.99
CA ALA A 128 -8.12 -2.14 -3.48
C ALA A 128 -8.83 -2.62 -2.21
N TYR A 129 -9.25 -1.74 -1.30
CA TYR A 129 -9.88 -2.13 -0.03
C TYR A 129 -11.40 -2.34 -0.14
N THR A 130 -11.80 -3.13 -1.12
CA THR A 130 -13.20 -3.42 -1.44
C THR A 130 -13.39 -4.91 -1.73
N GLU A 131 -14.61 -5.43 -1.56
CA GLU A 131 -14.94 -6.83 -1.84
C GLU A 131 -14.57 -7.23 -3.27
N LYS A 132 -14.78 -6.32 -4.24
CA LYS A 132 -14.42 -6.55 -5.65
C LYS A 132 -12.92 -6.39 -5.93
N GLY A 133 -12.24 -5.46 -5.26
CA GLY A 133 -10.86 -5.08 -5.59
C GLY A 133 -9.76 -5.82 -4.82
N PHE A 134 -10.02 -6.24 -3.57
CA PHE A 134 -8.96 -6.70 -2.66
C PHE A 134 -8.24 -7.94 -3.15
N ARG A 135 -9.01 -8.99 -3.42
CA ARG A 135 -8.48 -10.28 -3.87
C ARG A 135 -7.71 -10.18 -5.19
N PRO A 136 -8.23 -9.55 -6.27
CA PRO A 136 -7.47 -9.43 -7.50
C PRO A 136 -6.24 -8.54 -7.34
N TYR A 137 -6.32 -7.44 -6.59
CA TYR A 137 -5.17 -6.56 -6.33
C TYR A 137 -4.03 -7.31 -5.63
N PHE A 138 -4.30 -7.96 -4.50
CA PHE A 138 -3.24 -8.64 -3.76
C PHE A 138 -2.72 -9.87 -4.52
N LYS A 139 -3.58 -10.62 -5.22
CA LYS A 139 -3.14 -11.72 -6.10
C LYS A 139 -2.21 -11.20 -7.20
N GLN A 140 -2.49 -10.05 -7.79
CA GLN A 140 -1.61 -9.42 -8.77
C GLN A 140 -0.28 -9.02 -8.14
N ALA A 141 -0.28 -8.45 -6.94
CA ALA A 141 0.95 -8.10 -6.23
C ALA A 141 1.88 -9.32 -6.03
N LEU A 142 1.32 -10.46 -5.62
CA LEU A 142 2.06 -11.72 -5.50
C LEU A 142 2.56 -12.22 -6.87
N THR A 143 1.76 -12.05 -7.92
CA THR A 143 2.10 -12.43 -9.29
C THR A 143 3.31 -11.63 -9.79
N GLU A 144 3.28 -10.30 -9.66
CA GLU A 144 4.37 -9.41 -10.10
C GLU A 144 5.68 -9.69 -9.34
N ALA A 145 5.61 -9.92 -8.03
CA ALA A 145 6.76 -10.33 -7.23
C ALA A 145 7.34 -11.68 -7.71
N TYR A 146 6.47 -12.67 -7.91
CA TYR A 146 6.88 -14.01 -8.36
C TYR A 146 7.50 -13.98 -9.76
N GLU A 147 6.94 -13.21 -10.69
CA GLU A 147 7.48 -12.99 -12.03
C GLU A 147 8.83 -12.27 -12.03
N ASP A 148 9.12 -11.50 -10.97
CA ASP A 148 10.43 -10.94 -10.71
C ASP A 148 11.32 -11.85 -9.85
N ASN A 149 11.03 -13.15 -9.73
CA ASN A 149 11.82 -14.09 -8.92
C ASN A 149 12.01 -13.65 -7.45
N VAL A 150 11.02 -12.94 -6.89
CA VAL A 150 10.88 -12.69 -5.45
C VAL A 150 9.87 -13.71 -4.91
N LEU A 151 10.30 -14.50 -3.95
CA LEU A 151 9.57 -15.68 -3.48
C LEU A 151 8.94 -15.50 -2.10
N TYR A 152 9.25 -14.41 -1.39
CA TYR A 152 8.75 -14.12 -0.04
C TYR A 152 8.53 -12.63 0.15
N LEU A 153 7.49 -12.23 0.88
CA LEU A 153 7.17 -10.81 1.12
C LEU A 153 6.91 -10.53 2.61
N GLU A 154 7.39 -9.39 3.11
CA GLU A 154 6.99 -8.81 4.39
C GLU A 154 6.31 -7.45 4.18
N VAL A 155 4.98 -7.49 4.20
CA VAL A 155 4.12 -6.38 3.81
C VAL A 155 3.75 -5.54 5.03
N ARG A 156 4.03 -4.23 4.96
CA ARG A 156 3.54 -3.22 5.89
C ARG A 156 2.12 -2.86 5.49
N THR A 157 1.19 -2.98 6.44
CA THR A 157 -0.23 -2.72 6.17
C THR A 157 -0.93 -2.08 7.36
N LEU A 158 -1.80 -1.12 7.06
CA LEU A 158 -2.74 -0.57 8.05
C LEU A 158 -3.84 -1.59 8.38
N LEU A 159 -4.02 -2.63 7.56
CA LEU A 159 -5.19 -3.50 7.53
C LEU A 159 -6.46 -2.66 7.51
N LEU A 160 -6.63 -1.80 6.49
CA LEU A 160 -7.84 -0.98 6.40
C LEU A 160 -9.09 -1.89 6.37
N PRO A 161 -10.21 -1.45 6.99
CA PRO A 161 -11.47 -2.17 6.88
C PRO A 161 -11.87 -2.37 5.41
N LEU A 162 -12.35 -3.57 5.07
CA LEU A 162 -12.79 -3.88 3.70
C LEU A 162 -14.25 -3.49 3.50
N LEU A 163 -14.53 -2.68 2.49
CA LEU A 163 -15.89 -2.31 2.11
C LEU A 163 -16.56 -3.44 1.31
N CYS A 164 -17.67 -3.97 1.81
CA CYS A 164 -18.50 -4.94 1.11
C CYS A 164 -19.52 -4.27 0.19
N ASP A 165 -20.01 -5.00 -0.81
CA ASP A 165 -20.96 -4.51 -1.80
C ASP A 165 -22.31 -4.08 -1.17
N ASN A 166 -22.67 -4.70 -0.04
CA ASN A 166 -23.85 -4.34 0.74
C ASN A 166 -23.69 -3.06 1.60
N GLY A 167 -22.53 -2.39 1.54
CA GLY A 167 -22.21 -1.19 2.30
C GLY A 167 -21.74 -1.43 3.74
N THR A 168 -21.64 -2.68 4.18
CA THR A 168 -20.99 -3.02 5.45
C THR A 168 -19.47 -3.01 5.30
N THR A 169 -18.75 -2.96 6.43
CA THR A 169 -17.29 -3.10 6.43
C THR A 169 -16.87 -4.30 7.25
N LEU A 170 -15.91 -5.07 6.74
CA LEU A 170 -15.20 -6.07 7.52
C LEU A 170 -14.12 -5.39 8.34
N ASP A 171 -13.90 -5.87 9.56
CA ASP A 171 -12.88 -5.31 10.43
C ASP A 171 -11.46 -5.68 9.97
N ARG A 172 -10.47 -5.13 10.66
CA ARG A 172 -9.04 -5.28 10.33
C ARG A 172 -8.56 -6.73 10.46
N GLU A 173 -9.17 -7.53 11.35
CA GLU A 173 -8.83 -8.94 11.49
C GLU A 173 -9.34 -9.74 10.28
N GLU A 174 -10.58 -9.50 9.86
CA GLU A 174 -11.14 -10.12 8.66
C GLU A 174 -10.36 -9.70 7.40
N THR A 175 -9.90 -8.43 7.31
CA THR A 175 -8.96 -8.01 6.26
C THR A 175 -7.67 -8.85 6.26
N LEU A 176 -7.07 -9.09 7.42
CA LEU A 176 -5.89 -9.97 7.54
C LEU A 176 -6.21 -11.40 7.09
N ARG A 177 -7.39 -11.93 7.41
CA ARG A 177 -7.78 -13.27 6.96
C ARG A 177 -7.83 -13.36 5.44
N HIS A 178 -8.36 -12.34 4.75
CA HIS A 178 -8.36 -12.32 3.28
C HIS A 178 -6.94 -12.29 2.70
N TYR A 179 -6.02 -11.54 3.31
CA TYR A 179 -4.59 -11.58 2.94
C TYR A 179 -4.00 -13.00 3.06
N ILE A 180 -4.29 -13.69 4.17
CA ILE A 180 -3.83 -15.06 4.42
C ILE A 180 -4.42 -16.04 3.40
N GLU A 181 -5.73 -15.96 3.13
CA GLU A 181 -6.43 -16.81 2.16
C GLU A 181 -5.80 -16.70 0.77
N VAL A 182 -5.62 -15.47 0.27
CA VAL A 182 -5.00 -15.22 -1.04
C VAL A 182 -3.55 -15.72 -1.07
N THR A 183 -2.79 -15.54 0.02
CA THR A 183 -1.41 -16.04 0.13
C THR A 183 -1.36 -17.56 0.01
N GLU A 184 -2.20 -18.27 0.77
CA GLU A 184 -2.20 -19.74 0.78
C GLU A 184 -2.73 -20.34 -0.52
N GLU A 185 -3.70 -19.69 -1.17
CA GLU A 185 -4.13 -20.06 -2.52
C GLU A 185 -3.00 -19.88 -3.53
N PHE A 186 -2.32 -18.73 -3.51
CA PHE A 186 -1.23 -18.44 -4.44
C PHE A 186 -0.05 -19.42 -4.27
N LYS A 187 0.30 -19.79 -3.04
CA LYS A 187 1.31 -20.83 -2.74
C LYS A 187 0.94 -22.19 -3.34
N LYS A 188 -0.34 -22.57 -3.31
CA LYS A 188 -0.82 -23.84 -3.92
C LYS A 188 -0.71 -23.80 -5.44
N GLU A 189 -1.01 -22.64 -6.04
CA GLU A 189 -0.96 -22.44 -7.49
C GLU A 189 0.47 -22.30 -8.03
N ASN A 190 1.42 -21.85 -7.20
CA ASN A 190 2.80 -21.55 -7.59
C ASN A 190 3.83 -22.29 -6.72
N PRO A 191 4.11 -23.59 -7.01
CA PRO A 191 5.09 -24.38 -6.28
C PRO A 191 6.49 -23.73 -6.37
N GLY A 192 6.94 -23.12 -5.26
CA GLY A 192 8.21 -22.38 -5.19
C GLY A 192 8.06 -21.00 -4.53
N PHE A 193 6.84 -20.44 -4.54
CA PHE A 193 6.54 -19.26 -3.72
C PHE A 193 6.47 -19.66 -2.23
N ILE A 194 7.19 -18.92 -1.38
CA ILE A 194 7.34 -19.21 0.04
C ILE A 194 6.13 -18.67 0.82
N GLY A 195 5.69 -17.45 0.51
CA GLY A 195 4.52 -16.83 1.14
C GLY A 195 4.69 -15.33 1.40
N ALA A 196 3.69 -14.75 2.05
CA ALA A 196 3.70 -13.37 2.51
C ALA A 196 3.37 -13.32 4.01
N LYS A 197 3.99 -12.37 4.71
CA LYS A 197 3.73 -12.04 6.11
C LYS A 197 3.51 -10.55 6.27
N PHE A 198 2.92 -10.16 7.39
CA PHE A 198 2.37 -8.83 7.62
C PHE A 198 2.95 -8.19 8.86
N ILE A 199 3.29 -6.91 8.73
CA ILE A 199 3.70 -6.03 9.81
C ILE A 199 2.61 -4.96 9.90
N LEU A 200 1.94 -4.88 11.04
CA LEU A 200 0.97 -3.82 11.24
C LEU A 200 1.69 -2.48 11.36
N ILE A 201 1.14 -1.46 10.73
CA ILE A 201 1.69 -0.11 10.82
C ILE A 201 0.70 0.85 11.45
N SER A 202 1.22 1.94 12.01
CA SER A 202 0.45 3.16 12.26
C SER A 202 1.18 4.38 11.71
N VAL A 203 0.42 5.43 11.41
CA VAL A 203 0.99 6.72 10.98
C VAL A 203 1.45 7.50 12.20
N ARG A 204 2.71 7.93 12.23
CA ARG A 204 3.35 8.61 13.39
C ARG A 204 2.68 9.89 13.85
N SER A 205 1.89 10.53 13.00
CA SER A 205 1.13 11.74 13.34
C SER A 205 -0.18 11.47 14.07
N LEU A 206 -0.58 10.21 14.23
CA LEU A 206 -1.80 9.85 14.95
C LEU A 206 -1.68 10.15 16.45
N PRO A 207 -2.79 10.47 17.13
CA PRO A 207 -2.83 10.62 18.58
C PRO A 207 -2.32 9.37 19.31
N ALA A 208 -1.70 9.57 20.48
CA ALA A 208 -1.04 8.50 21.24
C ALA A 208 -1.99 7.36 21.66
N ASP A 209 -3.26 7.66 21.94
CA ASP A 209 -4.30 6.67 22.26
C ASP A 209 -4.67 5.81 21.04
N VAL A 210 -4.69 6.39 19.84
CA VAL A 210 -4.87 5.66 18.58
C VAL A 210 -3.67 4.76 18.31
N LEU A 211 -2.44 5.28 18.45
CA LEU A 211 -1.21 4.48 18.31
C LEU A 211 -1.18 3.31 19.30
N ALA A 212 -1.56 3.54 20.56
CA ALA A 212 -1.63 2.48 21.57
C ALA A 212 -2.71 1.43 21.25
N THR A 213 -3.82 1.84 20.64
CA THR A 213 -4.87 0.91 20.19
C THR A 213 -4.36 0.03 19.05
N ASP A 214 -3.70 0.62 18.05
CA ASP A 214 -3.12 -0.11 16.93
C ASP A 214 -2.00 -1.07 17.37
N LEU A 215 -1.14 -0.65 18.28
CA LEU A 215 -0.08 -1.50 18.83
C LEU A 215 -0.69 -2.71 19.56
N ARG A 216 -1.75 -2.51 20.36
CA ARG A 216 -2.44 -3.63 21.03
C ARG A 216 -3.14 -4.54 20.04
N LEU A 217 -3.67 -4.02 18.94
CA LEU A 217 -4.17 -4.85 17.85
C LEU A 217 -3.05 -5.70 17.23
N ALA A 218 -1.87 -5.13 16.96
CA ALA A 218 -0.72 -5.87 16.44
C ALA A 218 -0.31 -7.02 17.37
N VAL A 219 -0.32 -6.79 18.69
CA VAL A 219 -0.12 -7.86 19.69
C VAL A 219 -1.18 -8.95 19.57
N ALA A 220 -2.46 -8.58 19.55
CA ALA A 220 -3.56 -9.55 19.49
C ALA A 220 -3.52 -10.39 18.20
N LEU A 221 -3.28 -9.75 17.05
CA LEU A 221 -3.17 -10.42 15.76
C LEU A 221 -1.94 -11.31 15.68
N ARG A 222 -0.80 -10.89 16.25
CA ARG A 222 0.41 -11.75 16.34
C ARG A 222 0.18 -12.97 17.21
N GLN A 223 -0.51 -12.85 18.33
CA GLN A 223 -0.83 -14.00 19.19
C GLN A 223 -1.78 -14.97 18.49
N LYS A 224 -2.75 -14.47 17.72
CA LYS A 224 -3.75 -15.29 17.03
C LYS A 224 -3.23 -15.89 15.71
N TYR A 225 -2.37 -15.16 15.00
CA TYR A 225 -1.84 -15.53 13.69
C TYR A 225 -0.29 -15.43 13.66
N PRO A 226 0.43 -16.16 14.54
CA PRO A 226 1.89 -16.00 14.72
C PRO A 226 2.71 -16.36 13.47
N ASP A 227 2.16 -17.19 12.60
CA ASP A 227 2.81 -17.57 11.33
C ASP A 227 2.73 -16.46 10.27
N TYR A 228 1.80 -15.51 10.41
CA TYR A 228 1.55 -14.47 9.40
C TYR A 228 1.84 -13.06 9.89
N VAL A 229 1.70 -12.77 11.19
CA VAL A 229 1.91 -11.42 11.73
C VAL A 229 3.25 -11.33 12.45
N LEU A 230 4.16 -10.54 11.89
CA LEU A 230 5.55 -10.44 12.35
C LEU A 230 5.74 -9.45 13.50
N GLY A 231 4.97 -8.37 13.51
CA GLY A 231 5.15 -7.32 14.51
C GLY A 231 4.53 -6.00 14.08
N TYR A 232 5.18 -4.91 14.50
CA TYR A 232 4.66 -3.55 14.37
C TYR A 232 5.71 -2.56 13.85
N ASP A 233 5.26 -1.55 13.12
CA ASP A 233 6.07 -0.44 12.59
C ASP A 233 5.32 0.90 12.70
N ILE A 234 6.06 2.00 12.70
CA ILE A 234 5.55 3.36 12.70
C ILE A 234 6.04 4.06 11.44
N VAL A 235 5.09 4.46 10.59
CA VAL A 235 5.33 5.02 9.26
C VAL A 235 4.94 6.50 9.20
N GLY A 236 5.10 7.14 8.05
CA GLY A 236 4.71 8.54 7.83
C GLY A 236 5.92 9.47 7.72
N TYR A 237 5.67 10.76 7.50
CA TYR A 237 6.74 11.69 7.13
C TYR A 237 7.75 11.91 8.27
N GLU A 238 8.93 11.28 8.20
CA GLU A 238 9.87 11.29 9.33
C GLU A 238 10.46 12.67 9.63
N ASN A 239 10.59 13.54 8.63
CA ASN A 239 11.12 14.90 8.81
C ASN A 239 10.22 15.82 9.65
N TYR A 240 8.90 15.62 9.64
CA TYR A 240 7.93 16.53 10.26
C TYR A 240 7.02 15.85 11.29
N GLY A 241 6.93 14.52 11.27
CA GLY A 241 6.21 13.76 12.28
C GLY A 241 7.02 13.57 13.57
N PRO A 242 6.37 13.15 14.67
CA PRO A 242 7.04 12.87 15.93
C PRO A 242 8.16 11.82 15.75
N PRO A 243 9.39 12.07 16.23
CA PRO A 243 10.43 11.05 16.28
C PRO A 243 10.09 9.97 17.32
N HIS A 244 10.67 8.78 17.22
CA HIS A 244 10.41 7.67 18.16
C HIS A 244 10.58 8.05 19.64
N LYS A 245 11.53 8.93 19.96
CA LYS A 245 11.76 9.42 21.33
C LYS A 245 10.53 10.10 21.94
N ASP A 246 9.69 10.70 21.11
CA ASP A 246 8.47 11.40 21.54
C ASP A 246 7.27 10.44 21.60
N LEU A 247 7.44 9.20 21.11
CA LEU A 247 6.43 8.13 21.11
C LEU A 247 6.74 7.01 22.13
N LEU A 248 7.76 7.19 22.98
CA LEU A 248 8.24 6.15 23.91
C LEU A 248 7.15 5.64 24.86
N ASP A 249 6.20 6.48 25.25
CA ASP A 249 5.12 6.03 26.14
C ASP A 249 4.22 4.97 25.51
N VAL A 250 4.03 5.03 24.20
CA VAL A 250 3.33 4.01 23.43
C VAL A 250 4.28 2.85 23.11
N LEU A 251 5.48 3.14 22.61
CA LEU A 251 6.41 2.11 22.13
C LEU A 251 6.96 1.20 23.24
N LEU A 252 6.95 1.66 24.49
CA LEU A 252 7.36 0.86 25.66
C LEU A 252 6.21 0.07 26.27
N ILE A 253 4.97 0.15 25.76
CA ILE A 253 3.83 -0.66 26.24
C ILE A 253 4.19 -2.16 26.28
N PRO A 254 4.75 -2.79 25.21
CA PRO A 254 5.07 -4.21 25.26
C PRO A 254 6.06 -4.56 26.38
N SER A 255 7.10 -3.76 26.59
CA SER A 255 8.06 -4.00 27.67
C SER A 255 7.45 -3.82 29.06
N ARG A 256 6.59 -2.81 29.24
CA ARG A 256 5.90 -2.53 30.52
C ARG A 256 4.88 -3.62 30.87
N GLU A 257 4.23 -4.20 29.86
CA GLU A 257 3.23 -5.26 30.01
C GLU A 257 3.82 -6.68 29.84
N ALA A 258 5.15 -6.81 29.70
CA ALA A 258 5.87 -8.07 29.48
C ALA A 258 5.38 -8.89 28.25
N ILE A 259 5.05 -8.19 27.17
CA ILE A 259 4.60 -8.74 25.89
C ILE A 259 5.78 -8.79 24.91
N ASP A 260 5.95 -9.92 24.23
CA ASP A 260 6.90 -10.06 23.12
C ASP A 260 6.30 -9.51 21.81
N LEU A 261 6.74 -8.33 21.39
CA LEU A 261 6.36 -7.71 20.13
C LEU A 261 7.62 -7.21 19.39
N PRO A 262 8.01 -7.86 18.27
CA PRO A 262 9.05 -7.34 17.40
C PRO A 262 8.64 -6.02 16.74
N PHE A 263 9.60 -5.11 16.61
CA PHE A 263 9.43 -3.85 15.91
C PHE A 263 10.27 -3.79 14.63
N PHE A 264 9.74 -3.15 13.59
CA PHE A 264 10.36 -3.02 12.26
C PHE A 264 10.42 -1.55 11.81
N PHE A 265 10.86 -0.66 12.71
CA PHE A 265 10.72 0.78 12.53
C PHE A 265 11.38 1.33 11.26
N HIS A 266 10.63 2.14 10.52
CA HIS A 266 11.22 3.19 9.69
C HIS A 266 12.06 4.12 10.54
N ALA A 267 13.35 4.29 10.22
CA ALA A 267 14.25 5.15 10.96
C ALA A 267 15.35 5.72 10.06
N GLY A 268 15.53 7.04 10.10
CA GLY A 268 16.58 7.74 9.35
C GLY A 268 16.24 8.00 7.88
N GLU A 269 14.97 7.95 7.49
CA GLU A 269 14.49 8.39 6.17
C GLU A 269 14.38 9.93 6.12
N THR A 270 15.53 10.58 6.31
CA THR A 270 15.65 12.03 6.43
C THR A 270 16.76 12.56 5.52
N ARG A 271 16.67 13.85 5.17
CA ARG A 271 17.71 14.55 4.38
C ARG A 271 18.71 15.29 5.27
N ASN A 272 18.59 15.21 6.58
CA ASN A 272 19.37 15.97 7.56
C ASN A 272 20.37 15.11 8.34
#